data_AF-A0A146F9Q9-F1
#
_entry.id   AF-A0A146F9Q9-F1
#
_cell.length_a   1.000
_cell.length_b   1.000
_cell.length_c   1.000
_cell.angle_alpha   90.00
_cell.angle_beta   90.00
_cell.angle_gamma   90.00
#
_symmetry.space_group_name_H-M   'P 1'
#
loop_
_entity.id
_entity.type
_entity.pdbx_description
1 polymer ?
#
loop_
_entity_poly.entity_id
_entity_poly.type
_entity_poly.pdbx_seq_one_letter_code
_entity_poly.pdbx_strand_id
1 'polypeptide(L)'
;MPYFDECCKHLATDAEYASDQHLLHIVQLQRLSEKITSISAQNILGTHGPGSSSERSFRGMKLELEQYRASLPCPLHENNILFMQYYTAELYLCQISLFDNKPSTQSPRREVSFQIEALRMGLVAAKALLDYYVCLPLRSEMAFNNAIWIQIGFALTLASKLVVAASEPSIQPHTAELCRALDISSMLSRCILRMQALVTSSMDASGDRDVFYHYEQRLKRVQWWFENRMLPRQKSDSFQPPVQPSNMSPSGAENNHLESAQLPLDGLNDYAVIPREVYDMQWPGFFPDATIDEILVDWMEYTKASEQRLR
;
A
#
# COMPACT_ATOMS: atom_id res chain seq x y z
N MET A 1 -22.28 19.39 -0.12
CA MET A 1 -23.09 19.53 -1.35
C MET A 1 -24.37 18.68 -1.25
N PRO A 2 -25.48 19.23 -0.73
CA PRO A 2 -26.76 18.49 -0.54
C PRO A 2 -27.38 17.99 -1.85
N TYR A 3 -27.09 18.66 -2.96
CA TYR A 3 -27.64 18.38 -4.29
C TYR A 3 -27.35 16.95 -4.79
N PHE A 4 -26.13 16.44 -4.61
CA PHE A 4 -25.77 15.11 -5.10
C PHE A 4 -26.52 13.99 -4.37
N ASP A 5 -26.75 14.13 -3.06
CA ASP A 5 -27.50 13.13 -2.30
C ASP A 5 -28.95 13.07 -2.76
N GLU A 6 -29.57 14.24 -3.00
CA GLU A 6 -30.93 14.32 -3.54
C GLU A 6 -31.01 13.72 -4.94
N CYS A 7 -30.05 14.01 -5.82
CA CYS A 7 -29.98 13.37 -7.14
C CYS A 7 -29.86 11.84 -7.02
N CYS A 8 -29.00 11.32 -6.15
CA CYS A 8 -28.85 9.88 -5.95
C CYS A 8 -30.10 9.22 -5.34
N LYS A 9 -30.82 9.90 -4.43
CA LYS A 9 -32.10 9.41 -3.90
C LYS A 9 -33.17 9.33 -4.98
N HIS A 10 -33.24 10.35 -5.84
CA HIS A 10 -34.14 10.35 -6.99
C HIS A 10 -33.83 9.20 -7.95
N LEU A 11 -32.56 9.01 -8.30
CA LEU A 11 -32.12 7.89 -9.13
C LEU A 11 -32.36 6.52 -8.49
N ALA A 12 -32.26 6.40 -7.17
CA ALA A 12 -32.60 5.16 -6.48
C ALA A 12 -34.11 4.87 -6.47
N THR A 13 -34.95 5.90 -6.58
CA THR A 13 -36.42 5.77 -6.62
C THR A 13 -36.92 5.47 -8.03
N ASP A 14 -36.27 6.03 -9.05
CA ASP A 14 -36.57 5.84 -10.47
C ASP A 14 -35.32 5.31 -11.19
N ALA A 15 -34.94 4.08 -10.84
CA ALA A 15 -33.70 3.45 -11.31
C ALA A 15 -33.82 3.02 -12.78
N GLU A 16 -32.89 3.47 -13.62
CA GLU A 16 -32.77 3.00 -15.00
C GLU A 16 -32.06 1.63 -15.05
N TYR A 17 -31.07 1.45 -14.17
CA TYR A 17 -30.31 0.20 -14.01
C TYR A 17 -30.33 -0.29 -12.56
N ALA A 18 -30.25 -1.60 -12.36
CA ALA A 18 -30.17 -2.20 -11.03
C ALA A 18 -28.96 -1.69 -10.20
N SER A 19 -27.90 -1.23 -10.86
CA SER A 19 -26.73 -0.64 -10.20
C SER A 19 -27.00 0.73 -9.55
N ASP A 20 -28.05 1.44 -9.97
CA ASP A 20 -28.30 2.82 -9.57
C ASP A 20 -28.61 2.93 -8.08
N GLN A 21 -29.16 1.86 -7.49
CA GLN A 21 -29.41 1.74 -6.05
C GLN A 21 -28.13 1.92 -5.20
N HIS A 22 -26.94 1.65 -5.74
CA HIS A 22 -25.68 1.75 -5.01
C HIS A 22 -25.06 3.15 -5.05
N LEU A 23 -25.51 4.04 -5.95
CA LEU A 23 -24.89 5.35 -6.16
C LEU A 23 -24.94 6.22 -4.90
N LEU A 24 -26.08 6.23 -4.21
CA LEU A 24 -26.23 6.97 -2.95
C LEU A 24 -25.19 6.53 -1.91
N HIS A 25 -24.96 5.22 -1.79
CA HIS A 25 -24.02 4.66 -0.84
C HIS A 25 -22.57 4.97 -1.21
N ILE A 26 -22.23 4.88 -2.50
CA ILE A 26 -20.90 5.28 -3.01
C ILE A 26 -20.62 6.75 -2.68
N VAL A 27 -21.58 7.65 -2.88
CA VAL A 27 -21.43 9.08 -2.56
C VAL A 27 -21.28 9.32 -1.05
N GLN A 28 -22.07 8.63 -0.24
CA GLN A 28 -21.97 8.72 1.23
C GLN A 28 -20.59 8.25 1.73
N LEU A 29 -20.09 7.14 1.19
CA LEU A 29 -18.78 6.62 1.53
C LEU A 29 -17.66 7.55 1.06
N GLN A 30 -17.78 8.11 -0.15
CA GLN A 30 -16.83 9.08 -0.67
C GLN A 30 -16.69 10.29 0.25
N ARG A 31 -17.80 10.78 0.82
CA ARG A 31 -17.76 11.86 1.82
C ARG A 31 -17.06 11.47 3.11
N LEU A 32 -17.20 10.22 3.56
CA LEU A 32 -16.45 9.74 4.71
C LEU A 32 -14.95 9.72 4.39
N SER A 33 -14.56 9.27 3.20
CA SER A 33 -13.16 9.34 2.75
C SER A 33 -12.64 10.79 2.71
N GLU A 34 -13.42 11.74 2.20
CA GLU A 34 -13.06 13.17 2.19
C GLU A 34 -12.88 13.75 3.60
N LYS A 35 -13.71 13.34 4.56
CA LYS A 35 -13.53 13.71 5.98
C LYS A 35 -12.20 13.18 6.53
N ILE A 36 -11.82 11.93 6.20
CA ILE A 36 -10.53 11.34 6.59
C ILE A 36 -9.38 12.17 6.00
N THR A 37 -9.45 12.54 4.73
CA THR A 37 -8.45 13.41 4.09
C THR A 37 -8.36 14.77 4.78
N SER A 38 -9.48 15.38 5.16
CA SER A 38 -9.49 16.65 5.88
C SER A 38 -8.78 16.56 7.24
N ILE A 39 -8.95 15.45 7.97
CA ILE A 39 -8.22 15.20 9.23
C ILE A 39 -6.72 15.11 8.96
N SER A 40 -6.31 14.42 7.89
CA SER A 40 -4.90 14.35 7.47
C SER A 40 -4.31 15.74 7.24
N ALA A 41 -4.98 16.59 6.45
CA ALA A 41 -4.53 17.94 6.16
C ALA A 41 -4.41 18.80 7.43
N GLN A 42 -5.36 18.69 8.37
CA GLN A 42 -5.31 19.39 9.65
C GLN A 42 -4.15 18.91 10.55
N ASN A 43 -3.85 17.62 10.53
CA ASN A 43 -2.72 17.05 11.27
C ASN A 43 -1.37 17.55 10.70
N ILE A 44 -1.23 17.61 9.37
CA ILE A 44 -0.04 18.13 8.69
C ILE A 44 0.18 19.61 9.01
N LEU A 45 -0.89 20.41 9.04
CA LEU A 45 -0.85 21.84 9.35
C LEU A 45 -0.65 22.14 10.85
N GLY A 46 -0.47 21.11 11.70
CA GLY A 46 -0.16 21.27 13.11
C GLY A 46 -1.25 21.97 13.93
N THR A 47 -2.50 21.94 13.47
CA THR A 47 -3.59 22.75 14.03
C THR A 47 -4.17 22.17 15.33
N HIS A 48 -3.76 20.96 15.73
CA HIS A 48 -4.26 20.26 16.91
C HIS A 48 -3.19 20.09 18.00
N GLY A 49 -3.60 20.28 19.26
CA GLY A 49 -2.78 20.04 20.45
C GLY A 49 -2.41 18.55 20.65
N PRO A 50 -1.44 18.26 21.55
CA PRO A 50 -0.67 17.01 21.57
C PRO A 50 -1.53 15.74 21.75
N GLY A 51 -1.24 14.72 20.93
CA GLY A 51 -1.57 13.28 21.08
C GLY A 51 -3.05 12.89 21.10
N SER A 52 -3.81 13.44 22.04
CA SER A 52 -5.20 13.07 22.33
C SER A 52 -6.22 13.45 21.25
N SER A 53 -5.90 14.41 20.39
CA SER A 53 -6.79 14.82 19.28
C SER A 53 -6.80 13.77 18.16
N SER A 54 -5.64 13.20 17.81
CA SER A 54 -5.51 12.21 16.73
C SER A 54 -6.21 10.89 17.07
N GLU A 55 -6.04 10.39 18.30
CA GLU A 55 -6.69 9.15 18.75
C GLU A 55 -8.22 9.29 18.82
N ARG A 56 -8.71 10.45 19.28
CA ARG A 56 -10.15 10.74 19.31
C ARG A 56 -10.72 10.81 17.89
N SER A 57 -10.04 11.50 16.98
CA SER A 57 -10.44 11.59 15.58
C SER A 57 -10.46 10.22 14.91
N PHE A 58 -9.46 9.37 15.18
CA PHE A 58 -9.43 7.98 14.71
C PHE A 58 -10.65 7.19 15.18
N ARG A 59 -10.92 7.17 16.50
CA ARG A 59 -12.05 6.42 17.06
C ARG A 59 -13.40 6.95 16.57
N GLY A 60 -13.52 8.27 16.41
CA GLY A 60 -14.71 8.91 15.82
C GLY A 60 -14.96 8.46 14.39
N MET A 61 -13.94 8.56 13.52
CA MET A 61 -14.07 8.14 12.11
C MET A 61 -14.29 6.64 11.96
N LYS A 62 -13.63 5.83 12.79
CA LYS A 62 -13.88 4.39 12.87
C LYS A 62 -15.36 4.10 13.16
N LEU A 63 -15.93 4.76 14.18
CA LEU A 63 -17.33 4.59 14.53
C LEU A 63 -18.27 5.04 13.40
N GLU A 64 -17.98 6.16 12.72
CA GLU A 64 -18.76 6.61 11.56
C GLU A 64 -18.73 5.58 10.40
N LEU A 65 -17.58 4.96 10.12
CA LEU A 65 -17.45 3.89 9.12
C LEU A 65 -18.25 2.64 9.52
N GLU A 66 -18.16 2.22 10.78
CA GLU A 66 -18.92 1.08 11.31
C GLU A 66 -20.44 1.33 11.24
N GLN A 67 -20.89 2.54 11.60
CA GLN A 67 -22.28 2.95 11.50
C GLN A 67 -22.76 3.00 10.05
N TYR A 68 -21.95 3.55 9.15
CA TYR A 68 -22.22 3.55 7.71
C TYR A 68 -22.43 2.12 7.22
N ARG A 69 -21.50 1.20 7.51
CA ARG A 69 -21.60 -0.21 7.12
C ARG A 69 -22.86 -0.87 7.68
N ALA A 70 -23.21 -0.59 8.94
CA ALA A 70 -24.41 -1.14 9.58
C ALA A 70 -25.71 -0.56 9.01
N SER A 71 -25.67 0.63 8.42
CA SER A 71 -26.83 1.30 7.82
C SER A 71 -27.13 0.88 6.37
N LEU A 72 -26.23 0.11 5.74
CA LEU A 72 -26.40 -0.30 4.36
C LEU A 72 -27.60 -1.25 4.21
N PRO A 73 -28.45 -1.06 3.19
CA PRO A 73 -29.60 -1.91 2.93
C PRO A 73 -29.21 -3.28 2.35
N CYS A 74 -27.97 -3.40 1.85
CA CYS A 74 -27.43 -4.61 1.26
C CYS A 74 -26.03 -4.93 1.82
N PRO A 75 -25.60 -6.20 1.81
CA PRO A 75 -24.22 -6.58 2.09
C PRO A 75 -23.22 -5.82 1.20
N LEU A 76 -22.11 -5.38 1.79
CA LEU A 76 -21.04 -4.66 1.08
C LEU A 76 -20.52 -5.38 -0.18
N HIS A 77 -20.47 -6.71 -0.14
CA HIS A 77 -19.85 -7.51 -1.21
C HIS A 77 -20.71 -7.64 -2.47
N GLU A 78 -21.97 -7.17 -2.44
CA GLU A 78 -22.83 -7.12 -3.63
C GLU A 78 -22.33 -6.13 -4.68
N ASN A 79 -21.52 -5.14 -4.27
CA ASN A 79 -20.95 -4.16 -5.17
C ASN A 79 -19.43 -4.04 -4.97
N ASN A 80 -18.66 -4.38 -5.99
CA ASN A 80 -17.19 -4.38 -5.94
C ASN A 80 -16.62 -3.00 -5.59
N ILE A 81 -17.19 -1.93 -6.15
CA ILE A 81 -16.73 -0.56 -5.92
C ILE A 81 -16.95 -0.19 -4.44
N LEU A 82 -18.15 -0.46 -3.93
CA LEU A 82 -18.50 -0.17 -2.54
C LEU A 82 -17.63 -0.94 -1.55
N PHE A 83 -17.42 -2.24 -1.80
CA PHE A 83 -16.58 -3.09 -0.98
C PHE A 83 -15.14 -2.59 -0.94
N MET A 84 -14.54 -2.36 -2.11
CA MET A 84 -13.14 -1.96 -2.23
C MET A 84 -12.92 -0.55 -1.65
N GLN A 85 -13.83 0.39 -1.91
CA GLN A 85 -13.76 1.74 -1.38
C GLN A 85 -13.91 1.76 0.16
N TYR A 86 -14.76 0.89 0.73
CA TYR A 86 -14.98 0.86 2.18
C TYR A 86 -13.71 0.46 2.91
N TYR A 87 -13.10 -0.66 2.51
CA TYR A 87 -11.85 -1.11 3.13
C TYR A 87 -10.67 -0.21 2.77
N THR A 88 -10.69 0.45 1.61
CA THR A 88 -9.72 1.53 1.31
C THR A 88 -9.84 2.68 2.31
N ALA A 89 -11.05 3.09 2.68
CA ALA A 89 -11.25 4.16 3.66
C ALA A 89 -10.74 3.76 5.06
N GLU A 90 -11.01 2.54 5.51
CA GLU A 90 -10.44 2.01 6.77
C GLU A 90 -8.90 1.96 6.73
N LEU A 91 -8.34 1.50 5.61
CA LEU A 91 -6.91 1.47 5.38
C LEU A 91 -6.31 2.89 5.39
N TYR A 92 -6.95 3.84 4.73
CA TYR A 92 -6.48 5.22 4.70
C TYR A 92 -6.53 5.87 6.08
N LEU A 93 -7.58 5.61 6.86
CA LEU A 93 -7.65 6.03 8.26
C LEU A 93 -6.46 5.48 9.07
N CYS A 94 -6.08 4.22 8.85
CA CYS A 94 -4.89 3.63 9.47
C CYS A 94 -3.59 4.29 8.98
N GLN A 95 -3.48 4.61 7.69
CA GLN A 95 -2.31 5.31 7.12
C GLN A 95 -2.07 6.64 7.83
N ILE A 96 -3.09 7.50 7.89
CA ILE A 96 -2.96 8.84 8.48
C ILE A 96 -2.70 8.78 9.99
N SER A 97 -3.24 7.74 10.65
CA SER A 97 -3.15 7.59 12.11
C SER A 97 -1.81 7.02 12.54
N LEU A 98 -1.23 6.11 11.74
CA LEU A 98 -0.01 5.38 12.07
C LEU A 98 1.23 5.97 11.42
N PHE A 99 1.16 6.41 10.17
CA PHE A 99 2.36 6.66 9.36
C PHE A 99 2.57 8.11 8.94
N ASP A 100 1.51 8.92 8.81
CA ASP A 100 1.65 10.30 8.28
C ASP A 100 2.05 11.33 9.36
N ASN A 101 1.97 10.94 10.64
CA ASN A 101 2.38 11.79 11.74
C ASN A 101 3.90 11.69 11.94
N LYS A 102 4.64 12.67 11.40
CA LYS A 102 6.07 12.87 11.69
C LYS A 102 6.30 12.94 13.20
N PRO A 103 7.18 12.11 13.79
CA PRO A 103 7.53 12.21 15.19
C PRO A 103 8.27 13.54 15.41
N SER A 104 7.56 14.57 15.88
CA SER A 104 8.20 15.74 16.46
C SER A 104 9.06 15.28 17.63
N THR A 105 10.25 15.86 17.80
CA THR A 105 11.16 15.63 18.93
C THR A 105 10.52 15.90 20.30
N GLN A 106 9.32 16.50 20.32
CA GLN A 106 8.53 16.80 21.52
C GLN A 106 7.17 16.10 21.55
N SER A 107 6.85 15.23 20.60
CA SER A 107 5.59 14.49 20.62
C SER A 107 5.59 13.50 21.80
N PRO A 108 4.54 13.47 22.64
CA PRO A 108 4.34 12.36 23.54
C PRO A 108 4.35 11.06 22.72
N ARG A 109 5.05 10.04 23.24
CA ARG A 109 5.09 8.70 22.65
C ARG A 109 3.64 8.22 22.50
N ARG A 110 3.24 7.85 21.28
CA ARG A 110 1.87 7.34 21.01
C ARG A 110 1.57 6.17 21.94
N GLU A 111 0.35 6.13 22.47
CA GLU A 111 -0.05 5.05 23.37
C GLU A 111 0.00 3.71 22.62
N VAL A 112 0.66 2.71 23.22
CA VAL A 112 0.82 1.39 22.59
C VAL A 112 -0.55 0.74 22.35
N SER A 113 -1.53 0.99 23.22
CA SER A 113 -2.91 0.51 23.07
C SER A 113 -3.57 1.04 21.79
N PHE A 114 -3.41 2.33 21.49
CA PHE A 114 -3.91 2.97 20.28
C PHE A 114 -3.25 2.39 19.02
N GLN A 115 -1.93 2.20 19.05
CA GLN A 115 -1.20 1.60 17.92
C GLN A 115 -1.69 0.19 17.63
N ILE A 116 -1.89 -0.63 18.67
CA ILE A 116 -2.45 -1.98 18.53
C ILE A 116 -3.87 -1.91 17.95
N GLU A 117 -4.73 -1.01 18.43
CA GLU A 117 -6.09 -0.84 17.92
C GLU A 117 -6.11 -0.53 16.42
N ALA A 118 -5.34 0.47 15.99
CA ALA A 118 -5.25 0.89 14.60
C ALA A 118 -4.62 -0.20 13.71
N LEU A 119 -3.57 -0.88 14.18
CA LEU A 119 -2.96 -1.99 13.44
C LEU A 119 -3.92 -3.16 13.25
N ARG A 120 -4.68 -3.54 14.28
CA ARG A 120 -5.67 -4.63 14.17
C ARG A 120 -6.74 -4.29 13.14
N MET A 121 -7.26 -3.06 13.16
CA MET A 121 -8.22 -2.59 12.17
C MET A 121 -7.63 -2.65 10.75
N GLY A 122 -6.44 -2.06 10.55
CA GLY A 122 -5.78 -2.02 9.25
C GLY A 122 -5.47 -3.41 8.69
N LEU A 123 -5.00 -4.35 9.53
CA LEU A 123 -4.73 -5.73 9.11
C LEU A 123 -5.99 -6.48 8.69
N VAL A 124 -7.10 -6.30 9.42
CA VAL A 124 -8.40 -6.88 9.05
C VAL A 124 -8.92 -6.29 7.74
N ALA A 125 -8.84 -4.97 7.57
CA ALA A 125 -9.27 -4.27 6.36
C ALA A 125 -8.44 -4.69 5.14
N ALA A 126 -7.11 -4.74 5.28
CA ALA A 126 -6.20 -5.21 4.24
C ALA A 126 -6.54 -6.64 3.81
N LYS A 127 -6.74 -7.54 4.78
CA LYS A 127 -7.11 -8.93 4.49
C LYS A 127 -8.42 -9.00 3.72
N ALA A 128 -9.45 -8.31 4.20
CA ALA A 128 -10.77 -8.34 3.56
C ALA A 128 -10.74 -7.84 2.12
N LEU A 129 -10.07 -6.71 1.86
CA LEU A 129 -9.93 -6.14 0.52
C LEU A 129 -9.14 -7.06 -0.41
N LEU A 130 -7.97 -7.53 0.04
CA LEU A 130 -7.07 -8.31 -0.80
C LEU A 130 -7.60 -9.73 -1.06
N ASP A 131 -8.23 -10.37 -0.07
CA ASP A 131 -8.91 -11.65 -0.26
C ASP A 131 -10.04 -11.51 -1.29
N TYR A 132 -10.85 -10.47 -1.16
CA TYR A 132 -11.92 -10.21 -2.10
C TYR A 132 -11.39 -10.07 -3.53
N TYR A 133 -10.35 -9.26 -3.72
CA TYR A 133 -9.69 -9.07 -5.00
C TYR A 133 -9.18 -10.39 -5.60
N VAL A 134 -8.43 -11.20 -4.84
CA VAL A 134 -7.88 -12.46 -5.37
C VAL A 134 -8.95 -13.52 -5.61
N CYS A 135 -10.11 -13.43 -4.95
CA CYS A 135 -11.27 -14.29 -5.16
C CYS A 135 -12.11 -13.92 -6.40
N LEU A 136 -11.89 -12.75 -7.00
CA LEU A 136 -12.61 -12.39 -8.23
C LEU A 136 -12.20 -13.32 -9.39
N PRO A 137 -13.14 -13.61 -10.33
CA PRO A 137 -12.83 -14.35 -11.54
C PRO A 137 -11.63 -13.74 -12.27
N LEU A 138 -10.77 -14.59 -12.85
CA LEU A 138 -9.62 -14.10 -13.61
C LEU A 138 -10.11 -13.21 -14.76
N ARG A 139 -9.41 -12.09 -15.00
CA ARG A 139 -9.74 -11.06 -16.00
C ARG A 139 -10.91 -10.13 -15.63
N SER A 140 -11.48 -10.25 -14.42
CA SER A 140 -12.40 -9.21 -13.89
C SER A 140 -11.75 -7.83 -13.85
N GLU A 141 -10.43 -7.82 -13.71
CA GLU A 141 -9.53 -6.66 -13.80
C GLU A 141 -9.68 -5.84 -15.08
N MET A 142 -10.10 -6.45 -16.19
CA MET A 142 -10.30 -5.75 -17.46
C MET A 142 -11.45 -4.74 -17.39
N ALA A 143 -12.39 -4.91 -16.46
CA ALA A 143 -13.50 -3.99 -16.22
C ALA A 143 -13.16 -2.92 -15.18
N PHE A 144 -11.97 -2.96 -14.57
CA PHE A 144 -11.58 -2.00 -13.55
C PHE A 144 -11.19 -0.68 -14.17
N ASN A 145 -11.71 0.39 -13.61
CA ASN A 145 -11.19 1.73 -13.86
C ASN A 145 -9.90 1.97 -13.05
N ASN A 146 -9.22 3.07 -13.34
CA ASN A 146 -7.97 3.43 -12.67
C ASN A 146 -8.11 3.60 -11.15
N ALA A 147 -9.27 4.03 -10.66
CA ALA A 147 -9.49 4.22 -9.23
C ALA A 147 -9.40 2.88 -8.47
N ILE A 148 -9.99 1.81 -9.00
CA ILE A 148 -9.94 0.48 -8.37
C ILE A 148 -8.49 -0.04 -8.35
N TRP A 149 -7.72 0.19 -9.41
CA TRP A 149 -6.31 -0.19 -9.45
C TRP A 149 -5.45 0.54 -8.42
N ILE A 150 -5.67 1.85 -8.27
CA ILE A 150 -5.00 2.66 -7.26
C ILE A 150 -5.33 2.13 -5.86
N GLN A 151 -6.59 1.78 -5.60
CA GLN A 151 -7.03 1.20 -4.32
C GLN A 151 -6.31 -0.13 -4.02
N ILE A 152 -6.18 -1.04 -5.00
CA ILE A 152 -5.47 -2.31 -4.82
C ILE A 152 -3.98 -2.09 -4.54
N GLY A 153 -3.34 -1.21 -5.33
CA GLY A 153 -1.92 -0.88 -5.14
C GLY A 153 -1.66 -0.25 -3.76
N PHE A 154 -2.52 0.67 -3.34
CA PHE A 154 -2.50 1.26 -2.00
C PHE A 154 -2.67 0.19 -0.91
N ALA A 155 -3.66 -0.70 -1.06
CA ALA A 155 -3.92 -1.74 -0.08
C ALA A 155 -2.73 -2.71 0.09
N LEU A 156 -2.11 -3.17 -1.00
CA LEU A 156 -0.91 -4.03 -0.93
C LEU A 156 0.27 -3.33 -0.26
N THR A 157 0.47 -2.06 -0.61
CA THR A 157 1.52 -1.23 -0.03
C THR A 157 1.32 -1.04 1.47
N LEU A 158 0.14 -0.63 1.88
CA LEU A 158 -0.16 -0.39 3.28
C LEU A 158 -0.18 -1.68 4.08
N ALA A 159 -0.73 -2.77 3.54
CA ALA A 159 -0.66 -4.10 4.16
C ALA A 159 0.78 -4.49 4.50
N SER A 160 1.72 -4.22 3.59
CA SER A 160 3.15 -4.47 3.80
C SER A 160 3.70 -3.61 4.96
N LYS A 161 3.37 -2.31 5.00
CA LYS A 161 3.77 -1.41 6.11
C LYS A 161 3.18 -1.84 7.46
N LEU A 162 1.91 -2.25 7.47
CA LEU A 162 1.20 -2.69 8.68
C LEU A 162 1.85 -3.94 9.26
N VAL A 163 2.22 -4.92 8.43
CA VAL A 163 2.91 -6.14 8.89
C VAL A 163 4.31 -5.82 9.45
N VAL A 164 5.05 -4.92 8.80
CA VAL A 164 6.35 -4.45 9.32
C VAL A 164 6.18 -3.76 10.68
N ALA A 165 5.22 -2.84 10.81
CA ALA A 165 4.94 -2.17 12.09
C ALA A 165 4.47 -3.15 13.17
N ALA A 166 3.64 -4.13 12.80
CA ALA A 166 3.16 -5.19 13.68
C ALA A 166 4.26 -6.17 14.13
N SER A 167 5.44 -6.13 13.51
CA SER A 167 6.58 -6.96 13.89
C SER A 167 7.38 -6.39 15.06
N GLU A 168 7.06 -5.18 15.54
CA GLU A 168 7.67 -4.63 16.76
C GLU A 168 7.41 -5.56 17.96
N PRO A 169 8.41 -5.89 18.80
CA PRO A 169 8.24 -6.84 19.91
C PRO A 169 7.12 -6.49 20.91
N SER A 170 6.84 -5.20 21.09
CA SER A 170 5.77 -4.72 21.97
C SER A 170 4.36 -4.91 21.40
N ILE A 171 4.26 -5.07 20.07
CA ILE A 171 2.99 -5.13 19.32
C ILE A 171 2.71 -6.55 18.82
N GLN A 172 3.75 -7.27 18.40
CA GLN A 172 3.67 -8.60 17.77
C GLN A 172 2.75 -9.59 18.52
N PRO A 173 2.77 -9.71 19.86
CA PRO A 173 1.87 -10.63 20.56
C PRO A 173 0.38 -10.36 20.32
N HIS A 174 0.02 -9.12 19.98
CA HIS A 174 -1.37 -8.67 19.80
C HIS A 174 -1.86 -8.74 18.34
N THR A 175 -0.95 -8.93 17.38
CA THR A 175 -1.23 -8.85 15.93
C THR A 175 -0.76 -10.08 15.16
N ALA A 176 0.03 -10.97 15.77
CA ALA A 176 0.64 -12.13 15.10
C ALA A 176 -0.35 -13.01 14.33
N GLU A 177 -1.53 -13.27 14.88
CA GLU A 177 -2.56 -14.07 14.21
C GLU A 177 -3.11 -13.37 12.96
N LEU A 178 -3.34 -12.06 13.03
CA LEU A 178 -3.81 -11.27 11.89
C LEU A 178 -2.76 -11.19 10.80
N CYS A 179 -1.49 -10.98 11.16
CA CYS A 179 -0.37 -10.99 10.20
C CYS A 179 -0.25 -12.36 9.51
N ARG A 180 -0.38 -13.46 10.27
CA ARG A 180 -0.35 -14.82 9.71
C ARG A 180 -1.55 -15.09 8.81
N ALA A 181 -2.73 -14.61 9.18
CA ALA A 181 -3.94 -14.80 8.39
C ALA A 181 -3.90 -13.98 7.08
N LEU A 182 -3.33 -12.77 7.11
CA LEU A 182 -3.12 -11.94 5.93
C LEU A 182 -2.09 -12.56 4.98
N ASP A 183 -1.01 -13.13 5.53
CA ASP A 183 0.10 -13.74 4.78
C ASP A 183 0.52 -12.90 3.58
N ILE A 184 1.05 -11.70 3.87
CA ILE A 184 1.27 -10.67 2.85
C ILE A 184 2.27 -11.13 1.77
N SER A 185 3.23 -12.00 2.09
CA SER A 185 4.15 -12.60 1.10
C SER A 185 3.40 -13.43 0.06
N SER A 186 2.55 -14.36 0.51
CA SER A 186 1.72 -15.17 -0.39
C SER A 186 0.68 -14.31 -1.11
N MET A 187 0.14 -13.28 -0.46
CA MET A 187 -0.80 -12.35 -1.07
C MET A 187 -0.17 -11.56 -2.22
N LEU A 188 1.02 -10.97 -2.02
CA LEU A 188 1.76 -10.27 -3.06
C LEU A 188 2.07 -11.17 -4.25
N SER A 189 2.52 -12.41 -3.99
CA SER A 189 2.81 -13.39 -5.04
C SER A 189 1.55 -13.73 -5.85
N ARG A 190 0.40 -13.94 -5.20
CA ARG A 190 -0.88 -14.18 -5.89
C ARG A 190 -1.30 -12.97 -6.74
N CYS A 191 -1.17 -11.75 -6.22
CA CYS A 191 -1.51 -10.54 -6.97
C CYS A 191 -0.58 -10.34 -8.19
N ILE A 192 0.72 -10.62 -8.06
CA ILE A 192 1.68 -10.54 -9.18
C ILE A 192 1.33 -11.56 -10.26
N LEU A 193 1.03 -12.81 -9.89
CA LEU A 193 0.62 -13.84 -10.85
C LEU A 193 -0.65 -13.44 -11.62
N ARG A 194 -1.62 -12.82 -10.94
CA ARG A 194 -2.81 -12.27 -11.60
C ARG A 194 -2.47 -11.17 -12.60
N MET A 195 -1.53 -10.28 -12.28
CA MET A 195 -1.07 -9.25 -13.22
C MET A 195 -0.35 -9.84 -14.42
N GLN A 196 0.55 -10.80 -14.19
CA GLN A 196 1.29 -11.49 -15.25
C GLN A 196 0.37 -12.16 -16.27
N ALA A 197 -0.77 -12.68 -15.85
CA ALA A 197 -1.77 -13.26 -16.74
C ALA A 197 -2.44 -12.24 -17.68
N LEU A 198 -2.33 -10.94 -17.39
CA LEU A 198 -2.87 -9.84 -18.18
C LEU A 198 -1.80 -9.11 -19.00
N VAL A 199 -0.53 -9.22 -18.63
CA VAL A 199 0.59 -8.63 -19.36
C VAL A 199 0.66 -9.20 -20.76
N THR A 200 0.81 -8.33 -21.74
CA THR A 200 0.99 -8.66 -23.13
C THR A 200 2.39 -8.29 -23.62
N SER A 201 2.77 -8.82 -24.77
CA SER A 201 3.96 -8.38 -25.50
C SER A 201 3.69 -7.15 -26.39
N SER A 202 2.47 -6.59 -26.34
CA SER A 202 2.12 -5.44 -27.16
C SER A 202 2.84 -4.17 -26.68
N MET A 203 3.19 -3.32 -27.64
CA MET A 203 3.76 -2.00 -27.41
C MET A 203 2.91 -0.99 -28.16
N ASP A 204 2.69 0.18 -27.57
CA ASP A 204 1.96 1.26 -28.22
C ASP A 204 2.82 1.97 -29.29
N ALA A 205 2.26 2.99 -29.93
CA ALA A 205 2.97 3.75 -30.98
C ALA A 205 4.24 4.47 -30.48
N SER A 206 4.35 4.69 -29.16
CA SER A 206 5.53 5.27 -28.51
C SER A 206 6.56 4.23 -28.07
N GLY A 207 6.24 2.94 -28.23
CA GLY A 207 7.06 1.84 -27.73
C GLY A 207 6.83 1.54 -26.25
N ASP A 208 5.81 2.11 -25.61
CA ASP A 208 5.49 1.80 -24.21
C ASP A 208 4.72 0.47 -24.10
N ARG A 209 4.94 -0.23 -22.99
CA ARG A 209 4.28 -1.50 -22.69
C ARG A 209 2.87 -1.28 -22.16
N ASP A 210 2.04 -2.32 -22.23
CA ASP A 210 0.69 -2.24 -21.68
C ASP A 210 0.67 -1.90 -20.18
N VAL A 211 -0.46 -1.36 -19.73
CA VAL A 211 -0.62 -0.89 -18.36
C VAL A 211 -0.38 -1.98 -17.30
N PHE A 212 -0.68 -3.25 -17.62
CA PHE A 212 -0.51 -4.35 -16.68
C PHE A 212 0.96 -4.67 -16.45
N TYR A 213 1.81 -4.49 -17.46
CA TYR A 213 3.27 -4.58 -17.30
C TYR A 213 3.75 -3.62 -16.21
N HIS A 214 3.33 -2.36 -16.25
CA HIS A 214 3.71 -1.35 -15.26
C HIS A 214 3.16 -1.65 -13.86
N TYR A 215 1.95 -2.18 -13.76
CA TYR A 215 1.40 -2.65 -12.48
C TYR A 215 2.19 -3.83 -11.91
N GLU A 216 2.55 -4.82 -12.74
CA GLU A 216 3.39 -5.94 -12.31
C GLU A 216 4.72 -5.46 -11.72
N GLN A 217 5.41 -4.53 -12.40
CA GLN A 217 6.68 -3.98 -11.90
C GLN A 217 6.51 -3.23 -10.57
N ARG A 218 5.40 -2.52 -10.37
CA ARG A 218 5.08 -1.88 -9.09
C ARG A 218 4.89 -2.90 -7.98
N LEU A 219 4.13 -3.97 -8.23
CA LEU A 219 3.91 -5.02 -7.23
C LEU A 219 5.19 -5.76 -6.85
N LYS A 220 6.04 -6.09 -7.83
CA LYS A 220 7.37 -6.68 -7.58
C LYS A 220 8.25 -5.78 -6.71
N ARG A 221 8.20 -4.46 -6.89
CA ARG A 221 8.91 -3.50 -6.02
C ARG A 221 8.39 -3.49 -4.59
N VAL A 222 7.06 -3.55 -4.40
CA VAL A 222 6.46 -3.67 -3.05
C VAL A 222 6.90 -4.98 -2.38
N GLN A 223 6.88 -6.09 -3.11
CA GLN A 223 7.36 -7.38 -2.63
C GLN A 223 8.82 -7.32 -2.18
N TRP A 224 9.70 -6.81 -3.05
CA TRP A 224 11.11 -6.65 -2.72
C TRP A 224 11.34 -5.77 -1.48
N TRP A 225 10.61 -4.66 -1.36
CA TRP A 225 10.69 -3.79 -0.19
C TRP A 225 10.28 -4.52 1.09
N PHE A 226 9.17 -5.26 1.03
CA PHE A 226 8.64 -5.98 2.18
C PHE A 226 9.61 -7.08 2.65
N GLU A 227 10.09 -7.90 1.71
CA GLU A 227 11.01 -9.00 2.01
C GLU A 227 12.31 -8.49 2.64
N ASN A 228 12.88 -7.39 2.12
CA ASN A 228 14.08 -6.78 2.69
C ASN A 228 13.89 -6.19 4.10
N ARG A 229 12.67 -5.78 4.44
CA ARG A 229 12.35 -5.27 5.79
C ARG A 229 12.10 -6.39 6.79
N MET A 230 11.61 -7.53 6.33
CA MET A 230 11.29 -8.69 7.16
C MET A 230 12.47 -9.66 7.32
N LEU A 231 13.43 -9.65 6.40
CA LEU A 231 14.68 -10.37 6.56
C LEU A 231 15.37 -9.91 7.86
N PRO A 232 15.79 -10.85 8.73
CA PRO A 232 16.63 -10.48 9.86
C PRO A 232 17.83 -9.72 9.33
N ARG A 233 18.19 -8.60 9.96
CA ARG A 233 19.43 -7.87 9.68
C ARG A 233 20.63 -8.77 10.04
N GLN A 234 20.89 -9.79 9.25
CA GLN A 234 22.09 -10.61 9.37
C GLN A 234 23.26 -9.78 8.86
N LYS A 235 24.27 -9.66 9.73
CA LYS A 235 25.61 -9.08 9.51
C LYS A 235 25.74 -7.57 9.71
N SER A 236 25.81 -7.16 10.97
CA SER A 236 26.75 -6.11 11.39
C SER A 236 27.18 -6.30 12.86
N ASP A 237 27.53 -7.52 13.27
CA ASP A 237 28.20 -7.80 14.54
C ASP A 237 29.30 -8.85 14.33
N SER A 238 30.24 -8.52 13.44
CA SER A 238 31.55 -9.18 13.36
C SER A 238 32.57 -8.31 12.62
N PHE A 239 32.67 -7.04 13.03
CA PHE A 239 33.90 -6.27 12.86
C PHE A 239 34.48 -6.04 14.25
N GLN A 240 35.16 -7.04 14.79
CA GLN A 240 36.18 -6.78 15.80
C GLN A 240 37.38 -6.17 15.06
N PRO A 241 37.92 -5.01 15.49
CA PRO A 241 39.20 -4.54 14.97
C PRO A 241 40.29 -5.55 15.35
N PRO A 242 41.25 -5.87 14.46
CA PRO A 242 42.27 -6.85 14.77
C PRO A 242 43.19 -6.29 15.85
N VAL A 243 43.17 -6.92 17.03
CA VAL A 243 44.21 -6.78 18.04
C VAL A 243 45.47 -7.39 17.45
N GLN A 244 46.49 -6.57 17.21
CA GLN A 244 47.81 -7.03 16.79
C GLN A 244 48.47 -7.87 17.90
N PRO A 245 49.07 -9.03 17.56
CA PRO A 245 50.17 -9.57 18.32
C PRO A 245 51.47 -9.40 17.53
N SER A 246 52.46 -8.84 18.21
CA SER A 246 53.85 -8.69 17.80
C SER A 246 54.59 -10.03 17.64
N ASN A 247 55.45 -10.06 16.62
CA ASN A 247 56.73 -10.79 16.47
C ASN A 247 56.76 -12.32 16.21
N MET A 248 57.22 -12.66 14.99
CA MET A 248 58.39 -13.49 14.62
C MET A 248 58.10 -14.42 13.42
N SER A 249 58.84 -14.19 12.33
CA SER A 249 59.00 -15.12 11.18
C SER A 249 60.12 -16.16 11.47
N PRO A 250 60.51 -17.07 10.55
CA PRO A 250 59.86 -17.60 9.33
C PRO A 250 59.87 -19.15 9.27
N SER A 251 59.16 -19.76 8.30
CA SER A 251 59.65 -20.86 7.44
C SER A 251 58.52 -21.71 6.83
N GLY A 252 58.64 -22.01 5.54
CA GLY A 252 58.44 -23.39 5.06
C GLY A 252 57.08 -23.82 4.51
N ALA A 253 56.88 -23.56 3.23
CA ALA A 253 56.41 -24.49 2.19
C ALA A 253 54.97 -25.09 2.17
N GLU A 254 54.54 -25.30 0.92
CA GLU A 254 53.49 -26.21 0.42
C GLU A 254 52.05 -25.68 0.32
N ASN A 255 51.74 -25.07 -0.84
CA ASN A 255 50.39 -24.96 -1.38
C ASN A 255 50.20 -26.03 -2.47
N ASN A 256 49.31 -26.99 -2.25
CA ASN A 256 48.71 -27.82 -3.29
C ASN A 256 47.20 -27.57 -3.33
N HIS A 257 46.74 -27.18 -4.52
CA HIS A 257 45.43 -27.35 -5.16
C HIS A 257 44.19 -27.70 -4.29
N LEU A 258 43.14 -26.88 -4.43
CA LEU A 258 41.86 -27.38 -4.93
C LEU A 258 41.01 -26.26 -5.55
N GLU A 259 40.90 -26.33 -6.87
CA GLU A 259 40.04 -25.52 -7.72
C GLU A 259 38.58 -25.94 -7.48
N SER A 260 37.80 -25.10 -6.82
CA SER A 260 36.36 -25.32 -6.65
C SER A 260 35.61 -24.76 -7.85
N ALA A 261 34.98 -25.67 -8.58
CA ALA A 261 34.11 -25.40 -9.71
C ALA A 261 33.04 -24.36 -9.38
N GLN A 262 33.07 -23.25 -10.12
CA GLN A 262 31.95 -22.30 -10.20
C GLN A 262 30.80 -22.96 -10.97
N LEU A 263 29.66 -23.11 -10.31
CA LEU A 263 28.37 -23.32 -10.99
C LEU A 263 27.98 -22.02 -11.71
N PRO A 264 27.51 -22.07 -12.97
CA PRO A 264 27.10 -20.86 -13.67
C PRO A 264 25.76 -20.36 -13.09
N LEU A 265 25.82 -19.20 -12.45
CA LEU A 265 24.67 -18.41 -12.01
C LEU A 265 24.16 -17.56 -13.20
N ASP A 266 23.76 -18.21 -14.30
CA ASP A 266 23.08 -17.54 -15.41
C ASP A 266 21.57 -17.50 -15.10
N GLY A 267 21.08 -16.34 -14.68
CA GLY A 267 19.63 -16.12 -14.52
C GLY A 267 19.20 -15.00 -13.58
N LEU A 268 20.11 -14.24 -12.97
CA LEU A 268 19.75 -13.18 -12.00
C LEU A 268 20.40 -11.81 -12.28
N ASN A 269 21.08 -11.65 -13.42
CA ASN A 269 21.89 -10.46 -13.69
C ASN A 269 21.27 -9.44 -14.66
N ASP A 270 19.97 -9.51 -14.91
CA ASP A 270 19.29 -8.55 -15.80
C ASP A 270 18.68 -7.34 -15.07
N TYR A 271 19.24 -7.00 -13.89
CA TYR A 271 19.08 -5.67 -13.30
C TYR A 271 20.08 -4.71 -13.95
N ALA A 272 20.05 -4.63 -15.29
CA ALA A 272 20.73 -3.57 -16.01
C ALA A 272 20.12 -2.24 -15.58
N VAL A 273 21.01 -1.32 -15.20
CA VAL A 273 20.75 0.06 -14.77
C VAL A 273 19.72 0.72 -15.69
N ILE A 274 18.48 0.83 -15.23
CA ILE A 274 17.40 1.50 -15.96
C ILE A 274 17.73 3.01 -15.99
N PRO A 275 17.76 3.65 -17.18
CA PRO A 275 18.09 5.06 -17.34
C PRO A 275 17.18 5.97 -16.50
N ARG A 276 17.77 7.05 -15.97
CA ARG A 276 17.14 8.05 -15.09
C ARG A 276 15.98 8.84 -15.73
N GLU A 277 15.77 8.67 -17.02
CA GLU A 277 14.81 9.43 -17.83
C GLU A 277 13.47 8.69 -18.04
N VAL A 278 13.36 7.43 -17.60
CA VAL A 278 12.10 6.64 -17.58
C VAL A 278 11.32 6.84 -16.26
N TYR A 279 11.69 7.85 -15.47
CA TYR A 279 11.15 8.12 -14.13
C TYR A 279 9.81 8.90 -14.11
N ASP A 280 9.23 9.25 -15.25
CA ASP A 280 8.10 10.21 -15.32
C ASP A 280 6.69 9.60 -15.22
N MET A 281 6.49 8.54 -14.43
CA MET A 281 5.15 8.15 -13.95
C MET A 281 5.16 7.71 -12.48
N GLN A 282 5.59 8.66 -11.63
CA GLN A 282 5.00 9.10 -10.34
C GLN A 282 4.43 8.05 -9.36
N TRP A 283 5.11 7.94 -8.20
CA TRP A 283 4.71 7.41 -6.86
C TRP A 283 5.47 8.21 -5.78
N PRO A 284 5.52 9.55 -5.90
CA PRO A 284 6.77 10.20 -6.27
C PRO A 284 7.59 10.59 -5.04
N GLY A 285 8.44 9.66 -4.62
CA GLY A 285 9.52 9.91 -3.68
C GLY A 285 9.23 9.33 -2.31
N PHE A 286 10.17 8.52 -1.82
CA PHE A 286 10.28 8.18 -0.41
C PHE A 286 9.14 7.32 0.20
N PHE A 287 9.45 6.07 0.57
CA PHE A 287 9.17 5.76 1.98
C PHE A 287 10.29 6.46 2.76
N PRO A 288 10.07 7.64 3.39
CA PRO A 288 8.92 8.00 4.22
C PRO A 288 8.12 9.27 3.80
N ASP A 289 6.88 9.35 4.31
CA ASP A 289 5.94 10.50 4.28
C ASP A 289 5.11 10.79 3.03
N ALA A 290 4.86 9.82 2.14
CA ALA A 290 3.89 10.02 1.06
C ALA A 290 2.45 10.19 1.62
N THR A 291 1.93 11.41 1.52
CA THR A 291 0.55 11.76 1.84
C THR A 291 -0.34 11.55 0.60
N ILE A 292 -1.64 11.21 0.78
CA ILE A 292 -2.54 10.88 -0.35
C ILE A 292 -2.68 12.01 -1.38
N ASP A 293 -2.53 13.27 -0.96
CA ASP A 293 -2.57 14.41 -1.89
C ASP A 293 -1.42 14.35 -2.92
N GLU A 294 -0.25 13.82 -2.54
CA GLU A 294 0.88 13.60 -3.45
C GLU A 294 0.69 12.38 -4.38
N ILE A 295 -0.19 11.46 -4.01
CA ILE A 295 -0.53 10.27 -4.82
C ILE A 295 -1.47 10.64 -5.98
N LEU A 296 -2.28 11.70 -5.82
CA LEU A 296 -3.34 12.06 -6.77
C LEU A 296 -3.05 13.31 -7.62
N VAL A 297 -2.25 14.27 -7.14
CA VAL A 297 -1.93 15.51 -7.87
C VAL A 297 -1.20 15.23 -9.19
N ASP A 298 -0.28 14.29 -9.15
CA ASP A 298 0.65 13.94 -10.22
C ASP A 298 -0.06 13.23 -11.40
N TRP A 299 -1.12 12.49 -11.12
CA TRP A 299 -1.98 11.87 -12.14
C TRP A 299 -2.80 12.88 -12.96
N MET A 300 -3.12 14.05 -12.42
CA MET A 300 -3.89 15.08 -13.15
C MET A 300 -3.03 15.98 -14.06
N GLU A 301 -1.71 16.06 -13.83
CA GLU A 301 -0.82 16.80 -14.72
C GLU A 301 -0.59 16.08 -16.05
N TYR A 302 -0.66 14.74 -16.06
CA TYR A 302 -0.55 13.93 -17.28
C TYR A 302 -1.70 14.20 -18.27
N THR A 303 -2.92 14.46 -17.76
CA THR A 303 -4.08 14.82 -18.59
C THR A 303 -4.00 16.22 -19.19
N LYS A 304 -3.32 17.17 -18.54
CA LYS A 304 -3.12 18.52 -19.11
C LYS A 304 -2.02 18.52 -20.16
N ALA A 305 -0.97 17.72 -19.96
CA ALA A 305 0.13 17.59 -20.92
C ALA A 305 -0.30 16.92 -22.24
N SER A 306 -1.30 16.03 -22.21
CA SER A 306 -1.88 15.43 -23.43
C SER A 306 -2.83 16.38 -24.17
N GLU A 307 -3.55 17.26 -23.47
CA GLU A 307 -4.41 18.29 -24.10
C GLU A 307 -3.61 19.45 -24.72
N GLN A 308 -2.42 19.77 -24.20
CA GLN A 308 -1.54 20.78 -24.78
C GLN A 308 -0.74 20.33 -26.02
N ARG A 309 -0.67 19.03 -26.29
CA ARG A 309 -0.02 18.48 -27.50
C ARG A 309 -0.97 18.32 -28.70
N LEU A 310 -2.25 18.68 -28.55
CA LEU A 310 -3.27 18.64 -29.60
C LEU A 310 -3.72 20.04 -30.05
N ARG A 311 -2.92 21.09 -29.77
CA ARG A 311 -3.08 22.44 -30.33
C ARG A 311 -1.86 22.86 -31.13
#